data_AF-A0A3M3A1Y0-F1
#
_entry.id   AF-A0A3M3A1Y0-F1
#
_cell.length_a   1.000
_cell.length_b   1.000
_cell.length_c   1.000
_cell.angle_alpha   90.00
_cell.angle_beta   90.00
_cell.angle_gamma   90.00
#
_symmetry.space_group_name_H-M   'P 1'
#
loop_
_entity.id
_entity.type
_entity.pdbx_description
1 polymer ?
#
loop_
_entity_poly.entity_id
_entity_poly.type
_entity_poly.pdbx_seq_one_letter_code
_entity_poly.pdbx_strand_id
1 'polypeptide(L)' 'MSNIPAELRFAESHEWARLEADGTVTVGISDHAQEALGDVVFVELPEIGKVFAAGDVAGVVESVKAASDI' A
#
# COMPACT_ATOMS: atom_id res chain seq x y z
N MET A 1 -3.78 -9.35 15.89
CA MET A 1 -5.18 -9.06 15.51
C MET A 1 -5.06 -7.79 14.70
N SER A 2 -5.25 -7.88 13.39
CA SER A 2 -4.82 -6.81 12.50
C SER A 2 -5.62 -5.53 12.74
N ASN A 3 -4.95 -4.38 12.78
CA ASN A 3 -5.59 -3.09 13.02
C ASN A 3 -6.26 -2.58 11.73
N ILE A 4 -7.57 -2.32 11.77
CA ILE A 4 -8.37 -1.82 10.63
C ILE A 4 -9.06 -0.51 11.04
N PRO A 5 -8.41 0.65 10.85
CA PRO A 5 -9.01 1.95 11.18
C PRO A 5 -10.24 2.26 10.32
N ALA A 6 -11.32 2.75 10.94
CA ALA A 6 -12.59 3.01 10.27
C ALA A 6 -12.56 4.22 9.32
N GLU A 7 -11.61 5.14 9.51
CA GLU A 7 -11.41 6.28 8.60
C GLU A 7 -10.78 5.90 7.25
N LEU A 8 -10.27 4.68 7.09
CA LEU A 8 -9.61 4.23 5.88
C LEU A 8 -10.59 3.56 4.91
N ARG A 9 -10.26 3.63 3.63
CA ARG A 9 -10.81 2.74 2.59
C ARG A 9 -9.78 1.67 2.30
N PHE A 10 -10.24 0.47 1.95
CA PHE A 10 -9.36 -0.68 1.70
C PHE A 10 -9.66 -1.27 0.33
N ALA A 11 -8.60 -1.69 -0.35
CA ALA A 11 -8.68 -2.51 -1.55
C ALA A 11 -8.64 -4.00 -1.19
N GLU A 12 -9.15 -4.85 -2.08
CA GLU A 12 -9.09 -6.31 -1.90
C GLU A 12 -7.65 -6.84 -1.94
N SER A 13 -6.74 -6.10 -2.58
CA SER A 13 -5.29 -6.33 -2.63
C SER A 13 -4.54 -5.91 -1.36
N HIS A 14 -5.26 -5.54 -0.30
CA HIS A 14 -4.71 -5.20 1.02
C HIS A 14 -3.98 -3.86 1.14
N GLU A 15 -4.18 -2.93 0.21
CA GLU A 15 -3.83 -1.52 0.39
C GLU A 15 -4.94 -0.76 1.12
N TRP A 16 -4.56 0.30 1.81
CA TRP A 16 -5.47 1.30 2.35
C TRP A 16 -5.26 2.65 1.70
N ALA A 17 -6.32 3.44 1.68
CA ALA A 17 -6.35 4.82 1.23
C ALA A 17 -6.97 5.72 2.30
N ARG A 18 -6.30 6.85 2.60
CA ARG A 18 -6.78 7.90 3.50
C ARG A 18 -6.90 9.21 2.74
N LEU A 19 -8.09 9.82 2.79
CA LEU A 19 -8.30 11.17 2.25
C LEU A 19 -7.72 12.19 3.23
N GLU A 20 -6.80 13.01 2.76
CA GLU A 20 -6.18 14.10 3.51
C GLU A 20 -6.99 15.40 3.36
N ALA A 21 -6.76 16.36 4.26
CA ALA A 21 -7.52 17.61 4.31
C ALA A 21 -7.35 18.50 3.06
N ASP A 22 -6.24 18.35 2.34
CA ASP A 22 -5.92 19.10 1.11
C ASP A 22 -6.50 18.44 -0.15
N GLY A 23 -7.25 17.34 0.01
CA GLY A 23 -7.84 16.58 -1.09
C GLY A 23 -6.90 15.54 -1.71
N THR A 24 -5.67 15.41 -1.22
CA THR A 24 -4.77 14.31 -1.62
C THR A 24 -5.16 13.01 -0.92
N VAL A 25 -4.64 11.90 -1.44
CA VAL A 25 -4.85 10.57 -0.88
C VAL A 25 -3.51 9.97 -0.49
N THR A 26 -3.36 9.63 0.78
CA THR A 26 -2.24 8.81 1.26
C THR A 26 -2.60 7.35 1.11
N VAL A 27 -1.68 6.55 0.58
CA VAL A 27 -1.83 5.10 0.42
C VAL A 27 -0.75 4.33 1.18
N GLY A 28 -1.04 3.09 1.50
CA GLY A 28 -0.08 2.15 2.09
C GLY A 28 -0.64 0.74 2.15
N ILE A 29 0.13 -0.21 2.69
CA ILE A 29 -0.33 -1.59 2.88
C ILE A 29 -0.98 -1.76 4.26
N SER A 30 -1.98 -2.64 4.35
CA SER A 30 -2.68 -2.95 5.60
C SER A 30 -1.78 -3.70 6.59
N ASP A 31 -2.19 -3.70 7.86
CA ASP A 31 -1.50 -4.44 8.91
C ASP A 31 -1.44 -5.96 8.61
N HIS A 32 -2.48 -6.50 7.97
CA HIS A 32 -2.47 -7.89 7.53
C HIS A 32 -1.42 -8.16 6.44
N ALA A 33 -1.26 -7.24 5.49
CA ALA A 33 -0.27 -7.39 4.42
C ALA A 33 1.15 -7.36 4.96
N GLN A 34 1.48 -6.46 5.89
CA GLN A 34 2.81 -6.44 6.49
C GLN A 34 3.09 -7.68 7.35
N GLU A 35 2.09 -8.19 8.10
CA GLU A 35 2.24 -9.46 8.86
C GLU A 35 2.51 -10.65 7.92
N ALA A 36 1.85 -10.68 6.75
CA ALA A 36 2.03 -11.73 5.74
C ALA A 36 3.39 -11.65 5.04
N LEU A 37 3.87 -10.44 4.72
CA LEU A 37 5.19 -10.22 4.12
C LEU A 37 6.33 -10.49 5.12
N GLY A 38 6.14 -10.12 6.38
CA GLY A 38 7.19 -10.09 7.40
C GLY A 38 8.09 -8.85 7.25
N ASP A 39 9.34 -8.96 7.68
CA ASP A 39 10.28 -7.83 7.72
C ASP A 39 10.53 -7.26 6.31
N VAL A 40 9.96 -6.07 6.05
CA VAL A 40 10.14 -5.33 4.80
C VAL A 40 11.58 -4.81 4.73
N VAL A 41 12.24 -5.08 3.61
CA VAL A 41 13.63 -4.70 3.36
C VAL A 41 13.79 -3.72 2.21
N PHE A 42 12.81 -3.65 1.32
CA PHE A 42 12.85 -2.75 0.17
C PHE A 42 11.44 -2.30 -0.23
N VAL A 43 11.36 -1.06 -0.71
CA VAL A 43 10.14 -0.47 -1.28
C VAL A 43 10.53 0.30 -2.53
N GLU A 44 9.97 -0.08 -3.65
CA GLU A 44 10.01 0.69 -4.90
C GLU A 44 8.77 1.58 -4.97
N LEU A 45 8.98 2.89 -5.03
CA LEU A 45 7.92 3.87 -5.19
C LEU A 45 7.86 4.36 -6.64
N PRO A 46 6.68 4.75 -7.13
CA PRO A 46 6.57 5.37 -8.45
C PRO A 46 7.33 6.70 -8.50
N GLU A 47 7.77 7.08 -9.69
CA GLU A 47 8.26 8.43 -9.93
C GLU A 47 7.16 9.47 -9.67
N ILE A 48 7.54 10.60 -9.07
CA ILE A 48 6.62 11.71 -8.83
C ILE A 48 6.08 12.21 -10.17
N GLY A 49 4.75 12.29 -10.28
CA GLY A 49 4.06 12.71 -11.50
C GLY A 49 3.72 11.56 -12.46
N LYS A 50 4.11 10.32 -12.17
CA LYS A 50 3.63 9.15 -12.90
C LYS A 50 2.11 9.05 -12.78
N VAL A 51 1.44 8.82 -13.91
CA VAL A 51 -0.01 8.62 -13.99
C VAL A 51 -0.28 7.14 -14.27
N PHE A 52 -1.23 6.56 -13.55
CA PHE A 52 -1.62 5.17 -13.66
C PHE A 52 -3.15 5.04 -13.52
N ALA A 53 -3.73 3.99 -14.10
CA ALA A 53 -5.14 3.67 -13.95
C ALA A 53 -5.39 2.87 -12.66
N ALA A 54 -6.65 2.75 -12.26
CA ALA A 54 -7.01 1.91 -11.12
C ALA A 54 -6.67 0.44 -11.42
N GLY A 55 -5.89 -0.19 -10.53
CA GLY A 55 -5.41 -1.57 -10.68
C GLY A 55 -4.09 -1.71 -11.43
N ASP A 56 -3.52 -0.63 -11.95
CA ASP A 56 -2.14 -0.64 -12.44
C ASP A 56 -1.15 -0.70 -11.26
N VAL A 57 0.00 -1.34 -11.48
CA VAL A 57 1.08 -1.40 -10.50
C VAL A 57 1.73 -0.03 -10.35
N ALA A 58 1.59 0.55 -9.16
CA ALA A 58 2.20 1.78 -8.72
C ALA A 58 3.60 1.53 -8.14
N GLY A 59 3.85 0.40 -7.47
CA GLY A 59 5.15 0.11 -6.85
C GLY A 59 5.32 -1.35 -6.41
N VAL A 60 6.38 -1.64 -5.68
CA VAL A 60 6.69 -2.98 -5.16
C VAL A 60 7.16 -2.89 -3.71
N VAL A 61 6.68 -3.77 -2.85
CA VAL A 61 7.17 -3.94 -1.48
C VAL A 61 7.78 -5.32 -1.33
N GLU A 62 9.03 -5.38 -0.87
CA GLU A 62 9.76 -6.63 -0.69
C GLU A 62 10.16 -6.86 0.76
N SER A 63 10.05 -8.11 1.18
CA SER A 63 10.58 -8.64 2.43
C SER A 63 11.72 -9.61 2.16
N VAL A 64 12.32 -10.13 3.23
CA VAL A 64 13.33 -11.22 3.11
C VAL A 64 12.76 -12.52 2.51
N LYS A 65 11.44 -12.64 2.34
CA LYS A 65 10.77 -13.88 1.90
C LYS A 65 9.96 -13.73 0.61
N ALA A 66 9.44 -12.55 0.33
CA ALA A 66 8.47 -12.34 -0.75
C ALA A 66 8.55 -10.91 -1.30
N ALA A 67 8.02 -10.72 -2.50
CA ALA A 67 7.75 -9.43 -3.12
C ALA A 67 6.26 -9.33 -3.44
N SER A 68 5.68 -8.15 -3.28
CA SER A 68 4.28 -7.85 -3.63
C SER A 68 4.22 -6.58 -4.45
N ASP A 69 3.48 -6.65 -5.55
CA ASP A 69 3.07 -5.47 -6.32
C ASP A 69 2.05 -4.66 -5.52
N ILE A 70 2.09 -3.34 -5.69
CA ILE A 70 1.21 -2.32 -5.07
C ILE A 70 0.57 -1.50 -6.17
#